data_AF-A0A147JBY3-F1
#
_entry.id   AF-A0A147JBY3-F1
#
_cell.length_a   1.000
_cell.length_b   1.000
_cell.length_c   1.000
_cell.angle_alpha   90.00
_cell.angle_beta   90.00
_cell.angle_gamma   90.00
#
_symmetry.space_group_name_H-M   'P 1'
#
loop_
_entity.id
_entity.type
_entity.pdbx_description
1 polymer ?
#
loop_
_entity_poly.entity_id
_entity_poly.type
_entity_poly.pdbx_seq_one_letter_code
_entity_poly.pdbx_strand_id
1 'polypeptide(L)'
;MRTGMVKRSARRPIMRLTALLHAAGWSVNHKRVERIWRREGLKVPQRQPKRGRLWLNDGSCIRLRPEYPGHVWAYDFVEERTHDGRKFRILTIIDEASRECLALVVSR
;
A
#
# COMPACT_ATOMS: atom_id res chain seq x y z
N MET A 1 34.18 13.02 13.39
CA MET A 1 33.32 13.10 12.20
C MET A 1 31.90 12.71 12.59
N ARG A 2 30.96 13.66 12.59
CA ARG A 2 29.54 13.44 12.95
C ARG A 2 28.77 13.09 11.67
N THR A 3 28.45 11.83 11.44
CA THR A 3 27.59 11.42 10.33
C THR A 3 26.13 11.49 10.78
N GLY A 4 25.39 12.42 10.18
CA GLY A 4 23.95 12.57 10.38
C GLY A 4 23.20 11.31 9.94
N MET A 5 22.44 10.72 10.86
CA MET A 5 21.59 9.57 10.56
C MET A 5 20.19 10.01 10.11
N VAL A 6 20.02 9.90 8.80
CA VAL A 6 18.81 9.83 7.99
C VAL A 6 17.55 9.37 8.75
N LYS A 7 16.58 10.28 8.88
CA LYS A 7 15.16 9.96 9.19
C LYS A 7 14.54 9.18 8.02
N ARG A 8 14.62 7.84 7.97
CA ARG A 8 13.81 7.05 7.01
C ARG A 8 13.32 5.71 7.58
N SER A 9 12.00 5.62 7.71
CA SER A 9 11.17 4.40 7.67
C SER A 9 11.30 3.41 8.84
N ALA A 10 10.44 3.63 9.82
CA ALA A 10 10.27 2.92 11.08
C ALA A 10 9.59 1.54 10.97
N ARG A 11 9.90 0.71 9.96
CA ARG A 11 9.25 -0.61 9.83
C ARG A 11 10.09 -1.79 10.28
N ARG A 12 11.43 -1.73 10.32
CA ARG A 12 12.26 -2.87 10.77
C ARG A 12 13.65 -2.43 11.30
N PRO A 13 13.76 -1.76 12.47
CA PRO A 13 15.07 -1.30 12.97
C PRO A 13 15.98 -2.47 13.36
N ILE A 14 15.44 -3.43 14.11
CA ILE A 14 16.22 -4.54 14.69
C ILE A 14 16.66 -5.60 13.67
N MET A 15 15.80 -5.89 12.70
CA MET A 15 16.09 -6.86 11.64
C MET A 15 17.11 -6.28 10.64
N ARG A 16 17.06 -4.97 10.38
CA ARG A 16 18.09 -4.31 9.58
C ARG A 16 19.42 -4.23 10.32
N LEU A 17 19.40 -3.92 11.62
CA LEU A 17 20.62 -3.86 12.41
C LEU A 17 21.31 -5.23 12.52
N THR A 18 20.53 -6.30 12.75
CA THR A 18 21.05 -7.68 12.75
C THR A 18 21.61 -8.08 11.38
N ALA A 19 20.93 -7.73 10.28
CA ALA A 19 21.44 -7.96 8.93
C ALA A 19 22.73 -7.18 8.64
N LEU A 20 22.84 -5.92 9.09
CA LEU A 20 24.06 -5.12 8.96
C LEU A 20 25.22 -5.69 9.78
N LEU A 21 24.95 -6.16 11.00
CA LEU A 21 25.94 -6.81 11.84
C LEU A 21 26.44 -8.11 11.21
N HIS A 22 25.53 -8.91 10.63
CA HIS A 22 25.89 -10.13 9.91
C HIS A 22 26.71 -9.82 8.65
N ALA A 23 26.32 -8.80 7.88
CA ALA A 23 27.08 -8.34 6.71
C ALA A 23 28.48 -7.81 7.08
N ALA A 24 28.65 -7.26 8.28
CA ALA A 24 29.94 -6.85 8.83
C ALA A 24 30.73 -8.01 9.47
N GLY A 25 30.27 -9.26 9.35
CA GLY A 25 30.95 -10.47 9.84
C GLY A 25 30.67 -10.83 11.30
N TRP A 26 29.74 -10.14 11.97
CA TRP A 26 29.42 -10.41 13.37
C TRP A 26 28.29 -11.44 13.50
N SER A 27 28.55 -12.58 14.13
CA SER A 27 27.55 -13.63 14.38
C SER A 27 26.71 -13.33 15.63
N VAL A 28 25.83 -12.33 15.55
CA VAL A 28 25.00 -11.91 16.70
C VAL A 28 23.59 -12.48 16.60
N ASN A 29 23.13 -13.11 17.68
CA ASN A 29 21.73 -13.56 17.80
C ASN A 29 20.78 -12.36 17.88
N HIS A 30 19.71 -12.38 17.08
CA HIS A 30 18.65 -11.37 17.08
C HIS A 30 18.10 -11.03 18.49
N LYS A 31 17.96 -12.02 19.38
CA LYS A 31 17.51 -11.81 20.77
C LYS A 31 18.47 -10.94 21.58
N ARG A 32 19.78 -11.02 21.32
CA ARG A 32 20.79 -10.21 22.02
C ARG A 32 20.66 -8.74 21.62
N VAL A 33 20.50 -8.49 20.32
CA VAL A 33 20.32 -7.12 19.80
C VAL A 33 19.01 -6.53 20.31
N GLU A 34 17.93 -7.33 20.38
CA GLU A 34 16.64 -6.87 20.90
C GLU A 34 16.72 -6.47 22.39
N ARG A 35 17.46 -7.23 23.20
CA ARG A 35 17.65 -6.92 24.62
C ARG A 35 18.43 -5.62 24.84
N ILE A 36 19.49 -5.42 24.06
CA ILE A 36 20.26 -4.17 24.09
C ILE A 36 19.36 -3.01 23.66
N TRP A 37 18.61 -3.17 22.57
CA TRP A 37 17.67 -2.16 22.07
C TRP A 37 16.63 -1.74 23.11
N ARG A 38 16.08 -2.69 23.88
CA ARG A 38 15.15 -2.40 24.98
C ARG A 38 15.85 -1.73 26.18
N ARG A 39 17.08 -2.13 26.51
CA ARG A 39 17.87 -1.55 27.61
C ARG A 39 18.25 -0.10 27.32
N GLU A 40 18.56 0.22 26.07
CA GLU A 40 18.87 1.57 25.59
C GLU A 40 17.62 2.47 25.45
N GLY A 41 16.43 1.99 25.86
CA GLY A 41 15.19 2.78 25.82
C GLY A 41 14.67 3.10 24.42
N LEU A 42 15.19 2.44 23.39
CA LEU A 42 14.80 2.67 22.00
C LEU A 42 13.40 2.05 21.77
N LYS A 43 12.36 2.88 21.85
CA LYS A 43 10.99 2.45 21.58
C LYS A 43 10.88 1.96 20.14
N VAL A 44 10.50 0.68 19.97
CA VAL A 44 10.08 0.17 18.67
C VAL A 44 8.81 0.93 18.29
N PRO A 45 8.79 1.69 17.18
CA PRO A 45 7.60 2.41 16.78
C PRO A 45 6.47 1.40 16.58
N GLN A 46 5.33 1.63 17.23
CA GLN A 46 4.19 0.74 17.05
C GLN A 46 3.80 0.72 15.58
N ARG A 47 3.42 -0.46 15.10
CA ARG A 47 2.98 -0.65 13.72
C ARG A 47 1.85 0.34 13.47
N GLN A 48 2.08 1.32 12.60
CA GLN A 48 1.01 2.21 12.17
C GLN A 48 -0.13 1.34 11.65
N PRO A 49 -1.36 1.52 12.18
CA PRO A 49 -2.51 0.77 11.68
C PRO A 49 -2.59 0.97 10.17
N LYS A 50 -3.02 -0.06 9.45
CA LYS A 50 -3.33 0.11 8.02
C LYS A 50 -4.33 1.27 7.95
N ARG A 51 -4.01 2.34 7.23
CA ARG A 51 -4.95 3.44 6.99
C ARG A 51 -6.24 2.79 6.46
N GLY A 52 -7.33 2.93 7.22
CA GLY A 52 -8.65 2.52 6.76
C GLY A 52 -9.00 3.29 5.48
N ARG A 53 -10.05 2.85 4.77
CA ARG A 53 -10.59 3.55 3.61
C ARG A 53 -10.88 5.00 4.02
N LEU A 54 -10.01 5.93 3.62
CA LEU A 54 -10.14 7.35 3.95
C LEU A 54 -11.35 7.88 3.18
N TRP A 55 -12.40 8.23 3.89
CA TRP A 55 -13.55 8.94 3.31
C TRP A 55 -13.39 10.46 3.38
N LEU A 56 -12.37 11.01 4.07
CA LEU A 56 -12.18 12.47 4.22
C LEU A 56 -10.71 12.92 4.26
N ASN A 57 -10.25 13.44 3.10
CA ASN A 57 -9.73 14.78 2.81
C ASN A 57 -8.53 15.44 3.55
N ASP A 58 -7.41 14.74 3.76
CA ASP A 58 -6.11 15.36 4.10
C ASP A 58 -4.94 14.91 3.20
N GLY A 59 -5.24 14.40 2.01
CA GLY A 59 -4.26 13.88 1.03
C GLY A 59 -4.64 12.53 0.39
N SER A 60 -5.88 12.07 0.60
CA SER A 60 -6.48 10.94 -0.11
C SER A 60 -7.16 11.40 -1.39
N CYS A 61 -7.01 10.64 -2.47
CA CYS A 61 -7.64 10.84 -3.79
C CYS A 61 -9.01 11.53 -3.65
N ILE A 62 -9.09 12.81 -4.03
CA ILE A 62 -10.33 13.58 -4.00
C ILE A 62 -11.27 12.90 -5.00
N ARG A 63 -12.21 12.09 -4.49
CA ARG A 63 -13.32 11.59 -5.30
C ARG A 63 -14.21 12.80 -5.56
N LEU A 64 -14.15 13.34 -6.77
CA LEU A 64 -15.06 14.39 -7.21
C LEU A 64 -16.48 13.91 -6.98
N ARG A 65 -17.31 14.71 -6.32
CA ARG A 65 -18.74 14.40 -6.16
C ARG A 65 -19.39 14.62 -7.54
N PRO A 66 -20.08 13.61 -8.10
CA PRO A 66 -20.77 13.79 -9.36
C PRO A 66 -21.92 14.80 -9.17
N GLU A 67 -21.90 15.87 -9.95
CA GLU A 67 -22.92 16.95 -9.90
C GLU A 67 -23.91 16.87 -11.05
N TYR A 68 -23.51 16.35 -12.21
CA TYR A 68 -24.34 16.21 -13.40
C TYR A 68 -23.90 14.99 -14.23
N PRO A 69 -24.80 14.41 -15.06
CA PRO A 69 -24.45 13.33 -15.98
C PRO A 69 -23.27 13.71 -16.88
N GLY A 70 -22.28 12.84 -17.01
CA GLY A 70 -21.06 13.10 -17.77
C GLY A 70 -19.94 13.79 -16.98
N HIS A 71 -20.15 14.11 -15.69
CA HIS A 71 -19.15 14.81 -14.87
C HIS A 71 -18.03 13.86 -14.39
N VAL A 72 -18.41 12.70 -13.85
CA VAL A 72 -17.46 11.74 -13.25
C VAL A 72 -17.75 10.35 -13.77
N TRP A 73 -16.74 9.72 -14.37
CA TRP A 73 -16.82 8.34 -14.83
C TRP A 73 -16.03 7.42 -13.93
N ALA A 74 -16.66 6.30 -13.57
CA ALA A 74 -15.99 5.16 -13.00
C ALA A 74 -15.68 4.17 -14.11
N TYR A 75 -14.49 3.59 -14.07
CA TYR A 75 -14.15 2.44 -14.89
C TYR A 75 -13.63 1.30 -14.01
N ASP A 76 -13.96 0.07 -14.38
CA ASP A 76 -13.47 -1.13 -13.71
C ASP A 76 -13.16 -2.25 -14.71
N PHE A 77 -12.35 -3.20 -14.30
CA PHE A 77 -12.05 -4.39 -15.07
C PHE A 77 -12.60 -5.63 -14.39
N VAL A 78 -13.51 -6.32 -15.07
CA VAL A 78 -14.03 -7.62 -14.64
C VAL A 78 -13.26 -8.70 -15.40
N GLU A 79 -12.55 -9.57 -14.67
CA GLU A 79 -11.89 -10.75 -15.26
C GLU A 79 -12.80 -11.98 -15.11
N GLU A 80 -13.09 -12.65 -16.22
CA GLU A 80 -13.91 -13.85 -16.25
C GLU A 80 -13.28 -14.92 -17.16
N ARG A 81 -13.81 -16.14 -17.11
CA ARG A 81 -13.35 -17.28 -17.91
C ARG A 81 -14.47 -17.83 -18.77
N THR A 82 -14.15 -18.11 -20.02
CA THR A 82 -15.01 -18.89 -20.92
C THR A 82 -15.12 -20.34 -20.44
N HIS A 83 -16.12 -21.07 -20.93
CA HIS A 83 -16.26 -22.51 -20.67
C HIS A 83 -14.99 -23.31 -21.06
N ASP A 84 -14.26 -22.86 -22.08
CA ASP A 84 -12.98 -23.41 -22.53
C ASP A 84 -11.78 -23.04 -21.61
N GLY A 85 -12.01 -22.35 -20.49
CA GLY A 85 -10.98 -21.94 -19.54
C GLY A 85 -10.16 -20.72 -19.97
N ARG A 86 -10.41 -20.14 -21.15
CA ARG A 86 -9.72 -18.93 -21.62
C ARG A 86 -10.20 -17.72 -20.81
N LYS A 87 -9.25 -16.94 -20.29
CA LYS A 87 -9.51 -15.70 -19.57
C LYS A 87 -9.83 -14.58 -20.54
N PHE A 88 -10.78 -13.72 -20.18
CA PHE A 88 -11.02 -12.46 -20.87
C PHE A 88 -11.29 -11.37 -19.83
N ARG A 89 -11.13 -10.11 -20.25
CA ARG A 89 -11.38 -8.95 -19.39
C ARG A 89 -12.41 -8.04 -20.02
N ILE A 90 -13.35 -7.59 -19.20
CA ILE A 90 -14.38 -6.63 -19.58
C ILE A 90 -14.03 -5.31 -18.90
N LEU A 91 -13.79 -4.27 -19.69
CA LEU A 91 -13.77 -2.89 -19.22
C LEU A 91 -15.21 -2.41 -19.10
N THR A 92 -15.62 -2.06 -17.89
CA THR A 92 -16.90 -1.42 -17.60
C THR A 92 -16.66 0.07 -17.42
N ILE A 93 -17.46 0.91 -18.06
CA ILE A 93 -17.44 2.37 -17.88
C ILE A 93 -18.85 2.79 -17.47
N ILE A 94 -18.98 3.47 -16.35
CA ILE A 94 -20.24 3.89 -15.75
C ILE A 94 -20.16 5.37 -15.41
N ASP A 95 -21.22 6.12 -15.70
CA ASP A 95 -21.38 7.48 -15.21
C ASP A 95 -21.84 7.48 -13.75
N GLU A 96 -21.11 8.17 -12.87
CA GLU A 96 -21.40 8.16 -11.42
C GLU A 96 -22.63 9.00 -11.04
N ALA A 97 -23.04 9.97 -11.87
CA ALA A 97 -24.23 10.80 -11.61
C ALA A 97 -25.52 10.09 -12.04
N SER A 98 -25.57 9.61 -13.30
CA SER A 98 -26.76 8.95 -13.86
C SER A 98 -26.82 7.46 -13.53
N ARG A 99 -25.70 6.85 -13.11
CA ARG A 99 -25.53 5.40 -12.92
C ARG A 99 -25.77 4.60 -14.21
N GLU A 100 -25.62 5.24 -15.35
CA GLU A 100 -25.76 4.60 -16.65
C GLU A 100 -24.44 3.96 -17.08
N CYS A 101 -24.55 2.80 -17.72
CA CYS A 101 -23.39 2.14 -18.30
C CYS A 101 -23.09 2.76 -19.68
N LEU A 102 -21.94 3.43 -19.78
CA LEU A 102 -21.51 4.10 -21.00
C LEU A 102 -20.83 3.14 -21.97
N ALA A 103 -20.07 2.17 -21.45
CA ALA A 103 -19.38 1.19 -22.30
C ALA A 103 -19.12 -0.13 -21.57
N LEU A 104 -19.19 -1.22 -22.35
CA LEU A 104 -18.77 -2.56 -21.98
C LEU A 104 -17.85 -3.09 -23.08
N VAL A 105 -16.54 -3.00 -22.88
CA VAL A 105 -15.55 -3.38 -23.90
C VAL A 105 -14.86 -4.67 -23.48
N VAL A 106 -14.93 -5.68 -24.34
CA VAL A 106 -14.29 -6.98 -24.09
C VAL A 106 -12.94 -7.06 -24.80
N SER A 107 -11.89 -7.33 -24.03
CA SER A 107 -10.56 -7.68 -24.52
C SER A 107 -10.33 -9.18 -24.33
N ARG A 108 -9.89 -9.85 -25.40
CA ARG A 108 -9.66 -11.31 -25.49
C ARG A 108 -8.18 -11.61 -25.65
#